data_AF-A0PB60-F1
#
_entry.id   AF-A0PB60-F1
#
_cell.length_a   1.000
_cell.length_b   1.000
_cell.length_c   1.000
_cell.angle_alpha   90.00
_cell.angle_beta   90.00
_cell.angle_gamma   90.00
#
_symmetry.space_group_name_H-M   'P 1'
#
loop_
_entity.id
_entity.type
_entity.pdbx_description
1 polymer ?
#
loop_
_entity_poly.entity_id
_entity_poly.type
_entity_poly.pdbx_seq_one_letter_code
_entity_poly.pdbx_strand_id
1 'polypeptide(L)' 'MIAWLAANLEGGIGKRKVYYRDTDGRFDELKVNAGAFAGFAPCSEGQQTTLAGMLGQ' A
#
# COMPACT_ATOMS: atom_id res chain seq x y z
N MET A 1 18.51 -2.22 9.64
CA MET A 1 17.34 -2.89 9.01
C MET A 1 16.54 -3.59 10.12
N ILE A 2 15.22 -3.40 10.20
CA ILE A 2 14.39 -4.02 11.26
C ILE A 2 14.29 -5.53 10.98
N ALA A 3 14.66 -6.37 11.95
CA ALA A 3 14.72 -7.83 11.80
C ALA A 3 13.39 -8.44 11.33
N TRP A 4 12.26 -7.89 11.78
CA TRP A 4 10.93 -8.30 11.32
C TRP A 4 10.72 -8.04 9.82
N LEU A 5 11.16 -6.88 9.30
CA LEU A 5 11.05 -6.55 7.88
C LEU A 5 11.91 -7.51 7.06
N ALA A 6 13.14 -7.80 7.48
CA ALA A 6 14.00 -8.76 6.79
C ALA A 6 13.35 -10.15 6.72
N ALA A 7 12.82 -10.66 7.84
CA ALA A 7 12.20 -11.98 7.91
C ALA A 7 10.85 -12.12 7.18
N ASN A 8 10.12 -11.02 6.97
CA ASN A 8 8.76 -11.03 6.40
C ASN A 8 8.66 -10.40 5.01
N LEU A 9 9.71 -9.72 4.55
CA LEU A 9 9.80 -9.11 3.22
C LEU A 9 10.97 -9.67 2.39
N GLU A 10 11.59 -10.77 2.80
CA GLU A 10 12.69 -11.43 2.05
C GLU A 10 12.28 -11.89 0.62
N GLY A 11 11.02 -11.69 0.22
CA GLY A 11 10.52 -11.78 -1.16
C GLY A 11 9.56 -10.64 -1.57
N GLY A 12 9.71 -9.46 -0.96
CA GLY A 12 8.79 -8.32 -1.13
C GLY A 12 7.49 -8.49 -0.33
N ILE A 13 6.42 -7.80 -0.73
CA ILE A 13 5.12 -7.84 -0.02
C ILE A 13 4.29 -9.13 -0.31
N GLY A 14 4.78 -9.99 -1.20
CA GLY A 14 4.06 -11.18 -1.67
C GLY A 14 2.78 -10.80 -2.45
N LYS A 15 1.67 -11.51 -2.19
CA LYS A 15 0.35 -11.28 -2.82
C LYS A 15 -0.50 -10.20 -2.12
N ARG A 16 0.09 -9.42 -1.22
CA ARG A 16 -0.62 -8.38 -0.46
C ARG A 16 -0.75 -7.13 -1.32
N LYS A 17 -1.83 -6.38 -1.10
CA LYS A 17 -1.93 -4.99 -1.56
C LYS A 17 -1.62 -4.07 -0.40
N VAL A 18 -0.78 -3.08 -0.63
CA VAL A 18 -0.45 -2.07 0.37
C VAL A 18 -1.02 -0.75 -0.11
N TYR A 19 -1.96 -0.23 0.68
CA TYR A 19 -2.53 1.09 0.52
C TYR A 19 -2.01 1.95 1.65
N TYR A 20 -1.52 3.14 1.35
CA TYR A 20 -1.07 4.10 2.36
C TYR A 20 -1.82 5.41 2.18
N ARG A 21 -1.96 6.15 3.29
CA ARG A 21 -2.55 7.47 3.31
C ARG A 21 -1.44 8.51 3.44
N ASP A 22 -1.41 9.49 2.55
CA ASP A 22 -0.47 10.62 2.64
C ASP A 22 -0.94 11.67 3.65
N THR A 23 -0.15 12.74 3.81
CA THR A 23 -0.44 13.85 4.72
C THR A 23 -1.59 14.74 4.26
N ASP A 24 -1.93 14.69 2.97
CA ASP A 24 -3.09 15.39 2.40
C ASP A 24 -4.38 14.55 2.53
N GLY A 25 -4.25 13.35 3.09
CA GLY A 25 -5.33 12.45 3.39
C GLY A 25 -5.77 11.56 2.22
N ARG A 26 -5.04 11.57 1.10
CA ARG A 26 -5.30 10.72 -0.07
C ARG A 26 -4.67 9.36 0.09
N PHE A 27 -5.28 8.37 -0.54
CA PHE A 27 -4.78 7.00 -0.58
C PHE A 27 -4.11 6.69 -1.91
N ASP A 28 -2.96 6.03 -1.83
CA ASP A 28 -2.24 5.49 -2.97
C ASP A 28 -1.95 4.00 -2.75
N GLU A 29 -1.78 3.26 -3.84
CA GLU A 29 -1.34 1.86 -3.82
C GLU A 29 0.15 1.79 -4.14
N LEU A 30 0.91 1.09 -3.30
CA LEU A 30 2.25 0.64 -3.65
C LEU A 30 2.14 -0.52 -4.64
N LYS A 31 2.64 -0.30 -5.86
CA LYS A 31 2.59 -1.29 -6.94
C LYS A 31 3.80 -2.21 -6.90
N VAL A 32 3.54 -3.49 -7.09
CA VAL A 32 4.54 -4.55 -7.16
C VAL A 32 4.29 -5.39 -8.42
N ASN A 33 5.36 -5.68 -9.16
CA ASN A 33 5.34 -6.58 -10.31
C ASN A 33 6.34 -7.72 -10.05
N ALA A 34 5.88 -8.97 -10.16
CA ALA A 34 6.69 -10.16 -9.89
C ALA A 34 7.46 -10.13 -8.55
N GLY A 35 6.86 -9.56 -7.50
CA GLY A 35 7.48 -9.43 -6.17
C GLY A 35 8.43 -8.24 -6.02
N ALA A 36 8.74 -7.52 -7.09
CA ALA A 36 9.57 -6.31 -7.07
C ALA A 36 8.72 -5.03 -7.06
N PHE A 37 9.20 -4.01 -6.35
CA PHE A 37 8.61 -2.67 -6.38
C PHE A 37 8.54 -2.13 -7.82
N ALA A 38 7.37 -1.63 -8.20
CA ALA A 38 7.09 -1.10 -9.53
C ALA A 38 6.70 0.39 -9.53
N GLY A 39 6.38 0.96 -8.37
CA GLY A 39 6.01 2.37 -8.25
C GLY A 39 4.82 2.60 -7.32
N PHE A 40 4.21 3.76 -7.48
CA PHE A 40 3.00 4.17 -6.77
C PHE A 40 1.91 4.49 -7.79
N ALA A 41 0.66 4.24 -7.44
CA ALA A 41 -0.47 4.67 -8.25
C ALA A 41 -1.57 5.27 -7.36
N PRO A 42 -2.18 6.39 -7.77
CA PRO A 42 -3.31 6.95 -7.05
C PRO A 42 -4.47 5.96 -7.01
N CYS A 43 -5.11 5.84 -5.84
CA CYS A 43 -6.36 5.09 -5.73
C CYS A 43 -7.46 5.80 -6.54
N SER A 44 -8.34 5.02 -7.17
CA SER A 44 -9.52 5.56 -7.85
C SER A 44 -10.47 6.26 -6.86
N GLU A 45 -11.36 7.13 -7.35
CA GLU A 45 -12.32 7.84 -6.49
C GLU A 45 -13.12 6.89 -5.58
N GLY A 46 -13.60 5.76 -6.10
CA GLY A 46 -14.30 4.76 -5.29
C GLY A 46 -13.43 4.12 -4.21
N GLN A 47 -12.15 3.90 -4.49
CA GLN A 47 -11.18 3.40 -3.51
C GLN A 47 -10.88 4.44 -2.43
N GLN A 48 -10.73 5.72 -2.80
CA GLN A 48 -10.55 6.82 -1.84
C GLN A 48 -11.69 6.84 -0.82
N THR A 49 -12.94 6.86 -1.30
CA THR A 49 -14.14 6.89 -0.44
C THR A 49 -14.24 5.67 0.45
N THR A 50 -14.00 4.47 -0.11
CA THR A 50 -14.12 3.21 0.65
C THR A 50 -13.07 3.12 1.76
N LEU A 51 -11.81 3.45 1.46
CA LEU A 51 -10.72 3.40 2.43
C LEU A 51 -10.87 4.47 3.52
N ALA A 52 -11.35 5.67 3.17
CA ALA A 52 -11.68 6.71 4.14
C ALA A 52 -12.76 6.23 5.14
N GLY A 53 -13.84 5.65 4.63
CA GLY A 53 -14.94 5.14 5.47
C GLY A 53 -14.51 4.00 6.41
N MET A 54 -13.55 3.16 6.02
CA MET A 54 -13.00 2.11 6.90
C MET A 54 -12.25 2.67 8.12
N LEU A 55 -11.73 3.90 8.04
CA LEU A 55 -11.07 4.58 9.14
C LEU A 55 -12.03 5.40 10.01
N GLY A 56 -13.35 5.35 9.72
CA GLY A 56 -14.35 6.15 10.40
C GLY A 56 -14.27 7.65 10.09
N GLN A 57 -13.79 7.99 8.89
CA GLN A 57 -13.69 9.35 8.38
C GLN A 57 -14.67 9.61 7.24
#